data_AF-A0A2J8MJN1-F1
#
_entry.id   AF-A0A2J8MJN1-F1
#
_cell.length_a   1.000
_cell.length_b   1.000
_cell.length_c   1.000
_cell.angle_alpha   90.00
_cell.angle_beta   90.00
_cell.angle_gamma   90.00
#
_symmetry.space_group_name_H-M   'P 1'
#
loop_
_entity.id
_entity.type
_entity.pdbx_description
1 polymer ?
#
loop_
_entity_poly.entity_id
_entity_poly.type
_entity_poly.pdbx_seq_one_letter_code
_entity_poly.pdbx_strand_id
1 'polypeptide(L)'
;MAVYWCTEALPLSVTALLPIVLFPFMGILPSNKVCPQYFLDTNFLFLSGLIMASAIEEWNLHRRIALKILMLVGVQPARLILGMMVTTSFLSMWLSNTASTAMMLPIANAILKSLFGQKEVRKDPSQESEENTAAVRRNGLHTVPTEMQFLASTEAKDHPGETEVPLDLPADSRKEDEYRRSIWKGFLISIPYSASIGGTATLTGTAPNLILLGQLKSFFPQCDVVNFGSWFIFAFPLMLLFLLAGWLWISFLYGGLSFRGWRKNKSEIRTNAEDRARAVIREEYQNLGPIKFAEQAVFILFCMFAILLFTRDPKFIPGWASLFNPGFLSDAVTGVAIVTILFFFPSQRPSLKWWFDFKAPNTETEPLLTWKKAQETVPWNIILLLGGGFAMAKGCEESGLSVWIGGQL
;
A
#
# COMPACT_ATOMS: atom_id res chain seq x y z
N MET A 1 0.05 9.20 26.80
CA MET A 1 -0.29 8.73 25.45
C MET A 1 0.55 9.40 24.36
N ALA A 2 0.50 10.73 24.20
CA ALA A 2 1.31 11.43 23.19
C ALA A 2 2.81 11.06 23.23
N VAL A 3 3.43 11.05 24.42
CA VAL A 3 4.82 10.61 24.60
C VAL A 3 5.04 9.17 24.11
N TYR A 4 4.14 8.23 24.42
CA TYR A 4 4.25 6.84 23.99
C TYR A 4 4.15 6.68 22.47
N TRP A 5 3.26 7.44 21.81
CA TRP A 5 3.17 7.40 20.34
C TRP A 5 4.35 8.10 19.65
N CYS A 6 4.88 9.20 20.21
CA CYS A 6 6.02 9.89 19.60
C CYS A 6 7.35 9.17 19.83
N THR A 7 7.52 8.52 20.99
CA THR A 7 8.77 7.80 21.33
C THR A 7 8.74 6.33 20.90
N GLU A 8 7.57 5.80 20.56
CA GLU A 8 7.35 4.39 20.26
C GLU A 8 7.91 3.44 21.34
N ALA A 9 7.93 3.89 22.61
CA ALA A 9 8.44 3.11 23.73
C ALA A 9 7.70 1.77 23.93
N LEU A 10 6.46 1.68 23.46
CA LEU A 10 5.69 0.45 23.32
C LEU A 10 5.16 0.35 21.89
N PRO A 11 4.97 -0.87 21.35
CA PRO A 11 4.35 -1.05 20.04
C PRO A 11 3.05 -0.26 19.91
N LEU A 12 2.83 0.37 18.75
CA LEU A 12 1.71 1.28 18.54
C LEU A 12 0.34 0.67 18.89
N SER A 13 0.15 -0.62 18.60
CA SER A 13 -1.06 -1.37 18.94
C SER A 13 -1.26 -1.55 20.44
N VAL A 14 -0.18 -1.81 21.20
CA VAL A 14 -0.24 -1.95 22.66
C VAL A 14 -0.51 -0.60 23.31
N THR A 15 0.18 0.44 22.84
CA THR A 15 -0.08 1.82 23.27
C THR A 15 -1.55 2.18 23.01
N ALA A 16 -2.09 1.81 21.85
CA ALA A 16 -3.47 2.07 21.49
C ALA A 16 -4.50 1.39 22.39
N LEU A 17 -4.16 0.32 23.12
CA LEU A 17 -5.06 -0.35 24.08
C LEU A 17 -5.06 0.30 25.47
N LEU A 18 -4.05 1.12 25.80
CA LEU A 18 -3.95 1.78 27.10
C LEU A 18 -5.20 2.56 27.51
N PRO A 19 -5.93 3.28 26.61
CA PRO A 19 -7.18 3.95 26.98
C PRO A 19 -8.23 3.04 27.61
N ILE A 20 -8.30 1.75 27.22
CA ILE A 20 -9.25 0.77 27.78
C ILE A 20 -8.99 0.56 29.28
N VAL A 21 -7.73 0.63 29.69
CA VAL A 21 -7.33 0.45 31.09
C VAL A 21 -7.30 1.79 31.81
N LEU A 22 -6.61 2.79 31.26
CA LEU A 22 -6.35 4.03 31.96
C LEU A 22 -7.62 4.85 32.21
N PHE A 23 -8.55 4.94 31.25
CA PHE A 23 -9.73 5.80 31.44
C PHE A 23 -10.69 5.32 32.52
N PRO A 24 -11.04 4.02 32.62
CA PRO A 24 -11.87 3.55 33.74
C PRO A 24 -11.17 3.68 35.09
N PHE A 25 -9.89 3.35 35.17
CA PHE A 25 -9.12 3.44 36.43
C PHE A 25 -8.92 4.88 36.91
N MET A 26 -8.80 5.84 35.99
CA MET A 26 -8.71 7.26 36.31
C MET A 26 -10.07 7.93 36.52
N GLY A 27 -11.18 7.21 36.36
CA GLY A 27 -12.53 7.76 36.52
C GLY A 27 -12.94 8.74 35.41
N ILE A 28 -12.28 8.72 34.25
CA ILE A 28 -12.56 9.63 33.13
C ILE A 28 -13.73 9.11 32.30
N LEU A 29 -13.68 7.84 31.89
CA LEU A 29 -14.71 7.22 31.04
C LEU A 29 -14.94 5.76 31.46
N PRO A 30 -16.20 5.33 31.65
CA PRO A 30 -16.48 3.94 32.01
C PRO A 30 -16.17 2.99 30.84
N SER A 31 -15.79 1.75 31.16
CA SER A 31 -15.35 0.76 30.17
C SER A 31 -16.38 0.44 29.09
N ASN A 32 -17.68 0.46 29.44
CA ASN A 32 -18.78 0.27 28.50
C ASN A 32 -18.91 1.39 27.45
N LYS A 33 -18.28 2.55 27.66
CA LYS A 33 -18.19 3.64 26.69
C LYS A 33 -16.86 3.67 25.95
N VAL A 34 -15.78 3.21 26.58
CA VAL A 34 -14.43 3.17 25.96
C VAL A 34 -14.33 2.05 24.93
N CYS A 35 -14.72 0.82 25.28
CA CYS A 35 -14.54 -0.35 24.40
C CYS A 35 -15.26 -0.22 23.04
N PRO A 36 -16.49 0.30 22.94
CA PRO A 36 -17.16 0.48 21.64
C PRO A 36 -16.43 1.42 20.66
N GLN A 37 -15.56 2.31 21.15
CA GLN A 37 -14.79 3.22 20.28
C GLN A 37 -13.81 2.47 19.35
N TYR A 38 -13.47 1.22 19.65
CA TYR A 38 -12.59 0.38 18.83
C TYR A 38 -13.32 -0.31 17.67
N PHE A 39 -14.65 -0.26 17.64
CA PHE A 39 -15.48 -0.96 16.66
C PHE A 39 -16.51 -0.02 16.02
N LEU A 40 -16.12 1.24 15.77
CA LEU A 40 -16.94 2.19 15.03
C LEU A 40 -17.13 1.76 13.57
N ASP A 41 -18.18 2.27 12.94
CA ASP A 41 -18.50 2.10 11.50
C ASP A 41 -17.27 2.30 10.60
N THR A 42 -16.51 3.36 10.85
CA THR A 42 -15.28 3.69 10.11
C THR A 42 -14.21 2.59 10.21
N ASN A 43 -14.09 1.88 11.34
CA ASN A 43 -13.15 0.76 11.48
C ASN A 43 -13.56 -0.42 10.58
N PHE A 44 -14.86 -0.71 10.50
CA PHE A 44 -15.36 -1.79 9.62
C PHE A 44 -15.23 -1.44 8.14
N LEU A 45 -15.43 -0.17 7.77
CA LEU A 45 -15.12 0.30 6.40
C LEU A 45 -13.64 0.07 6.09
N PHE A 46 -12.74 0.45 6.99
CA PHE A 46 -11.31 0.24 6.80
C PHE A 46 -10.93 -1.24 6.70
N LEU A 47 -11.45 -2.06 7.61
CA LEU A 47 -11.25 -3.51 7.60
C LEU A 47 -11.72 -4.13 6.27
N SER A 48 -12.87 -3.72 5.74
CA SER A 48 -13.34 -4.20 4.45
C SER A 48 -12.40 -3.83 3.30
N GLY A 49 -11.82 -2.61 3.32
CA GLY A 49 -10.80 -2.21 2.35
C GLY A 49 -9.54 -3.08 2.44
N LEU A 50 -9.06 -3.36 3.65
CA LEU A 50 -7.88 -4.22 3.87
C LEU A 50 -8.11 -5.68 3.47
N ILE A 51 -9.30 -6.23 3.73
CA ILE A 51 -9.67 -7.58 3.28
C ILE A 51 -9.77 -7.62 1.75
N MET A 52 -10.34 -6.58 1.13
CA MET A 52 -10.41 -6.48 -0.32
C MET A 52 -9.02 -6.40 -0.96
N ALA A 53 -8.13 -5.60 -0.37
CA ALA A 53 -6.73 -5.52 -0.74
C ALA A 53 -6.02 -6.88 -0.64
N SER A 54 -6.26 -7.63 0.43
CA SER A 54 -5.73 -8.99 0.63
C SER A 54 -6.14 -9.95 -0.49
N ALA A 55 -7.40 -9.90 -0.94
CA ALA A 55 -7.86 -10.71 -2.07
C ALA A 55 -7.17 -10.33 -3.40
N ILE A 56 -6.93 -9.04 -3.63
CA ILE A 56 -6.18 -8.56 -4.81
C ILE A 56 -4.71 -9.01 -4.76
N GLU A 57 -4.14 -9.07 -3.57
CA GLU A 57 -2.78 -9.55 -3.32
C GLU A 57 -2.66 -11.05 -3.59
N GLU A 58 -3.56 -11.86 -3.02
CA GLU A 58 -3.53 -13.33 -3.13
C GLU A 58 -3.50 -13.82 -4.58
N TRP A 59 -4.27 -13.17 -5.45
CA TRP A 59 -4.35 -13.53 -6.87
C TRP A 59 -3.35 -12.79 -7.76
N ASN A 60 -2.39 -12.06 -7.19
CA ASN A 60 -1.38 -11.27 -7.91
C ASN A 60 -1.97 -10.28 -8.95
N LEU A 61 -3.22 -9.88 -8.77
CA LEU A 61 -3.94 -9.00 -9.69
C LEU A 61 -3.28 -7.62 -9.76
N HIS A 62 -2.82 -7.11 -8.62
CA HIS A 62 -2.05 -5.87 -8.50
C HIS A 62 -0.80 -5.89 -9.40
N ARG A 63 -0.04 -6.99 -9.41
CA ARG A 63 1.18 -7.14 -10.24
C ARG A 63 0.86 -7.16 -11.73
N ARG A 64 -0.24 -7.81 -12.13
CA ARG A 64 -0.71 -7.80 -13.53
C ARG A 64 -1.10 -6.39 -13.99
N ILE A 65 -1.85 -5.66 -13.16
CA ILE A 65 -2.25 -4.27 -13.44
C ILE A 65 -0.99 -3.39 -13.55
N ALA A 66 -0.06 -3.52 -12.61
CA ALA A 66 1.18 -2.76 -12.57
C ALA A 66 2.02 -2.93 -13.85
N LEU A 67 2.31 -4.18 -14.23
CA LEU A 67 3.09 -4.47 -15.42
C LEU A 67 2.38 -4.01 -16.71
N LYS A 68 1.04 -4.11 -16.76
CA LYS A 68 0.25 -3.62 -17.90
C LYS A 68 0.34 -2.10 -18.06
N ILE A 69 0.28 -1.35 -16.96
CA ILE A 69 0.46 0.11 -16.97
C ILE A 69 1.88 0.47 -17.43
N LEU A 70 2.90 -0.22 -16.90
CA LEU A 70 4.30 0.02 -17.29
C LEU A 70 4.57 -0.27 -18.77
N MET A 71 3.95 -1.32 -19.32
CA MET A 71 4.01 -1.60 -20.77
C MET A 71 3.35 -0.49 -21.62
N LEU A 72 2.28 0.14 -21.12
CA LEU A 72 1.55 1.18 -21.84
C LEU A 72 2.29 2.53 -21.82
N VAL A 73 2.88 2.89 -20.68
CA VAL A 73 3.58 4.18 -20.49
C VAL A 73 4.96 4.20 -21.18
N GLY A 74 5.64 3.05 -21.21
CA GLY A 74 6.94 2.87 -21.84
C GLY A 74 8.14 3.09 -20.90
N VAL A 75 9.35 2.92 -21.46
CA VAL A 75 10.63 2.76 -20.74
C VAL A 75 11.57 3.98 -20.79
N GLN A 76 11.15 5.09 -21.40
CA GLN A 76 11.94 6.31 -21.30
C GLN A 76 12.04 6.72 -19.83
N PRO A 77 13.20 7.11 -19.28
CA PRO A 77 13.37 7.32 -17.83
C PRO A 77 12.27 8.17 -17.16
N ALA A 78 11.90 9.32 -17.74
CA ALA A 78 10.82 10.16 -17.21
C ALA A 78 9.42 9.50 -17.30
N ARG A 79 9.15 8.76 -18.38
CA ARG A 79 7.89 8.01 -18.55
C ARG A 79 7.85 6.80 -17.64
N LEU A 80 8.98 6.15 -17.42
CA LEU A 80 9.09 5.00 -16.54
C LEU A 80 8.86 5.41 -15.07
N ILE A 81 9.43 6.55 -14.64
CA ILE A 81 9.10 7.16 -13.35
C ILE A 81 7.59 7.46 -13.27
N LEU A 82 7.00 8.07 -14.31
CA LEU A 82 5.54 8.31 -14.35
C LEU A 82 4.74 7.01 -14.21
N GLY A 83 5.13 5.97 -14.94
CA GLY A 83 4.47 4.66 -14.91
C GLY A 83 4.52 4.03 -13.52
N MET A 84 5.67 4.12 -12.84
CA MET A 84 5.79 3.68 -11.46
C MET A 84 4.94 4.52 -10.51
N MET A 85 4.95 5.84 -10.65
CA MET A 85 4.18 6.73 -9.79
C MET A 85 2.68 6.49 -9.94
N VAL A 86 2.17 6.43 -11.17
CA VAL A 86 0.75 6.17 -11.47
C VAL A 86 0.32 4.81 -10.95
N THR A 87 1.14 3.79 -11.17
CA THR A 87 0.85 2.43 -10.71
C THR A 87 0.83 2.37 -9.18
N THR A 88 1.87 2.88 -8.53
CA THR A 88 1.99 2.85 -7.08
C THR A 88 0.88 3.69 -6.43
N SER A 89 0.56 4.87 -6.97
CA SER A 89 -0.53 5.70 -6.46
C SER A 89 -1.87 4.99 -6.60
N PHE A 90 -2.13 4.32 -7.73
CA PHE A 90 -3.36 3.57 -7.94
C PHE A 90 -3.49 2.40 -6.95
N LEU A 91 -2.42 1.64 -6.72
CA LEU A 91 -2.41 0.58 -5.71
C LEU A 91 -2.66 1.15 -4.31
N SER A 92 -2.02 2.26 -3.98
CA SER A 92 -2.14 2.90 -2.67
C SER A 92 -3.50 3.55 -2.38
N MET A 93 -4.37 3.70 -3.38
CA MET A 93 -5.78 4.07 -3.15
C MET A 93 -6.55 2.97 -2.43
N TRP A 94 -6.10 1.72 -2.50
CA TRP A 94 -6.87 0.57 -2.00
C TRP A 94 -6.08 -0.24 -0.99
N LEU A 95 -4.76 -0.32 -1.20
CA LEU A 95 -3.81 -0.92 -0.29
C LEU A 95 -3.16 0.16 0.59
N SER A 96 -2.58 -0.25 1.72
CA SER A 96 -1.82 0.67 2.56
C SER A 96 -0.59 1.20 1.82
N ASN A 97 -0.14 2.40 2.19
CA ASN A 97 1.06 3.02 1.59
C ASN A 97 2.30 2.13 1.70
N THR A 98 2.47 1.49 2.86
CA THR A 98 3.58 0.56 3.13
C THR A 98 3.48 -0.70 2.26
N ALA A 99 2.30 -1.33 2.19
CA ALA A 99 2.10 -2.51 1.35
C ALA A 99 2.33 -2.20 -0.14
N SER A 100 1.79 -1.08 -0.62
CA SER A 100 1.97 -0.63 -2.01
C SER A 100 3.45 -0.40 -2.35
N THR A 101 4.20 0.21 -1.43
CA THR A 101 5.64 0.42 -1.61
C THR A 101 6.41 -0.90 -1.62
N ALA A 102 6.12 -1.79 -0.67
CA ALA A 102 6.76 -3.11 -0.56
C ALA A 102 6.50 -3.98 -1.80
N MET A 103 5.28 -3.95 -2.35
CA MET A 103 4.92 -4.70 -3.56
C MET A 103 5.59 -4.15 -4.82
N MET A 104 5.77 -2.83 -4.91
CA MET A 104 6.39 -2.19 -6.07
C MET A 104 7.92 -2.31 -6.06
N LEU A 105 8.54 -2.50 -4.89
CA LEU A 105 10.00 -2.54 -4.77
C LEU A 105 10.68 -3.70 -5.52
N PRO A 106 10.18 -4.96 -5.49
CA PRO A 106 10.73 -6.04 -6.32
C PRO A 106 10.64 -5.74 -7.82
N ILE A 107 9.51 -5.20 -8.28
CA ILE A 107 9.30 -4.80 -9.68
C ILE A 107 10.28 -3.70 -10.05
N ALA A 108 10.43 -2.71 -9.16
CA ALA A 108 11.36 -1.61 -9.33
C ALA A 108 12.81 -2.10 -9.45
N ASN A 109 13.22 -3.01 -8.56
CA ASN A 109 14.56 -3.59 -8.56
C ASN A 109 14.82 -4.43 -9.82
N ALA A 110 13.85 -5.22 -10.28
CA ALA A 110 13.97 -5.99 -11.52
C ALA A 110 14.20 -5.07 -12.74
N ILE A 111 13.43 -3.98 -12.83
CA ILE A 111 13.55 -2.98 -13.90
C ILE A 111 14.89 -2.23 -13.79
N LEU A 112 15.27 -1.79 -12.60
CA LEU A 112 16.55 -1.09 -12.37
C LEU A 112 17.76 -1.98 -12.73
N LYS A 113 17.73 -3.25 -12.33
CA LYS A 113 18.75 -4.24 -12.68
C LYS A 113 18.86 -4.42 -14.19
N SER A 114 17.73 -4.40 -14.91
CA SER A 114 17.71 -4.51 -16.38
C SER A 114 18.25 -3.27 -17.10
N LEU A 115 17.96 -2.07 -16.56
CA LEU A 115 18.36 -0.78 -17.13
C LEU A 115 19.85 -0.52 -16.93
N PHE A 116 20.34 -0.83 -15.73
CA PHE A 116 21.68 -0.47 -15.31
C PHE A 116 22.64 -1.66 -15.25
N GLY A 117 22.20 -2.91 -15.44
CA GLY A 117 23.09 -4.07 -15.48
C GLY A 117 23.78 -4.38 -14.14
N GLN A 118 24.22 -5.63 -13.94
CA GLN A 118 25.05 -5.99 -12.80
C GLN A 118 26.42 -5.30 -12.91
N LYS A 119 26.73 -4.38 -12.00
CA LYS A 119 28.07 -4.43 -11.40
C LYS A 119 27.95 -5.54 -10.37
N GLU A 120 28.43 -6.74 -10.70
CA GLU A 120 28.68 -7.73 -9.67
C GLU A 120 29.53 -7.06 -8.59
N VAL A 121 29.00 -7.02 -7.37
CA VAL A 121 29.89 -7.09 -6.22
C VAL A 121 30.58 -8.42 -6.38
N ARG A 122 31.83 -8.40 -6.85
CA ARG A 122 32.69 -9.58 -6.95
C ARG A 122 32.67 -10.25 -5.58
N LYS A 123 31.91 -11.33 -5.42
CA LYS A 123 31.99 -12.18 -4.23
C LYS A 123 33.39 -12.80 -4.25
N ASP A 124 34.20 -12.45 -3.27
CA ASP A 124 35.47 -13.14 -3.06
C ASP A 124 35.20 -14.62 -2.72
N PRO A 125 35.91 -15.59 -3.31
CA PRO A 125 35.72 -17.02 -3.06
C PRO A 125 36.04 -17.46 -1.61
N SER A 126 36.49 -16.55 -0.75
CA SER A 126 36.83 -16.81 0.64
C SER A 126 35.62 -16.85 1.58
N GLN A 127 34.44 -16.34 1.18
CA GLN A 127 33.26 -16.29 2.05
C GLN A 127 32.42 -17.58 2.08
N GLU A 128 32.51 -18.46 1.08
CA GLU A 128 31.74 -19.72 1.06
C GLU A 128 32.23 -20.76 2.09
N SER A 129 33.44 -20.58 2.65
CA SER A 129 33.99 -21.51 3.64
C SER A 129 33.56 -21.22 5.07
N GLU A 130 33.17 -19.97 5.41
CA GLU A 130 32.76 -19.61 6.78
C GLU A 130 31.26 -19.78 7.03
N GLU A 131 30.40 -19.54 6.03
CA GLU A 131 28.94 -19.70 6.18
C GLU A 131 28.52 -21.16 6.39
N ASN A 132 29.21 -22.12 5.77
CA ASN A 132 28.93 -23.55 5.95
C ASN A 132 29.29 -24.07 7.36
N THR A 133 30.15 -23.37 8.09
CA THR A 133 30.58 -23.78 9.45
C THR A 133 29.66 -23.19 10.53
N ALA A 134 29.02 -22.04 10.25
CA ALA A 134 28.11 -21.36 11.18
C ALA A 134 26.68 -21.93 11.18
N ALA A 135 26.26 -22.58 10.07
CA ALA A 135 24.90 -23.13 9.92
C ALA A 135 24.59 -24.36 10.82
N VAL A 136 25.61 -25.01 11.40
CA VAL A 136 25.43 -26.26 12.16
C VAL A 136 25.06 -26.03 13.63
N ARG A 137 25.07 -24.79 14.16
CA ARG A 137 25.06 -24.56 15.62
C ARG A 137 23.89 -23.80 16.27
N ARG A 138 22.76 -23.54 15.59
CA ARG A 138 21.59 -22.91 16.25
C ARG A 138 20.27 -23.60 15.94
N ASN A 139 20.01 -24.70 16.64
CA ASN A 139 18.66 -25.12 17.00
C ASN A 139 18.27 -24.42 18.31
N GLY A 140 17.19 -23.63 18.31
CA GLY A 140 16.53 -23.18 19.54
C GLY A 140 15.93 -21.76 19.49
N LEU A 141 14.60 -21.70 19.62
CA LEU A 141 13.73 -20.55 19.91
C LEU A 141 13.45 -19.54 18.76
N HIS A 142 12.20 -19.58 18.26
CA HIS A 142 11.63 -18.56 17.38
C HIS A 142 11.24 -17.32 18.18
N THR A 143 11.89 -16.19 17.89
CA THR A 143 11.38 -14.85 18.21
C THR A 143 11.03 -14.14 16.90
N VAL A 144 9.84 -13.54 16.83
CA VAL A 144 9.40 -12.71 15.69
C VAL A 144 10.30 -11.48 15.59
N PRO A 145 10.91 -11.16 14.43
CA PRO A 145 11.80 -10.00 14.34
C PRO A 145 10.98 -8.71 14.31
N THR A 146 11.38 -7.74 15.14
CA THR A 146 10.87 -6.37 15.12
C THR A 146 11.49 -5.58 13.96
N GLU A 147 10.73 -4.63 13.39
CA GLU A 147 11.05 -3.84 12.18
C GLU A 147 12.47 -3.22 12.13
N MET A 148 13.10 -2.99 13.28
CA MET A 148 14.48 -2.49 13.37
C MET A 148 15.55 -3.49 12.92
N GLN A 149 15.28 -4.80 12.98
CA GLN A 149 16.26 -5.84 12.65
C GLN A 149 16.42 -6.05 11.15
N PHE A 150 15.41 -5.67 10.34
CA PHE A 150 15.51 -5.66 8.88
C PHE A 150 16.35 -4.47 8.38
N LEU A 151 16.33 -3.35 9.11
CA LEU A 151 17.14 -2.17 8.80
C LEU A 151 18.61 -2.36 9.22
N ALA A 152 18.86 -2.97 10.39
CA ALA A 152 20.21 -3.17 10.92
C ALA A 152 21.09 -4.15 10.11
N SER A 153 20.49 -5.10 9.38
CA SER A 153 21.24 -5.96 8.45
C SER A 153 21.82 -5.21 7.24
N THR A 154 21.45 -3.94 7.05
CA THR A 154 21.86 -3.12 5.90
C THR A 154 22.98 -2.13 6.25
N GLU A 155 23.33 -1.94 7.53
CA GLU A 155 24.21 -0.84 7.97
C GLU A 155 25.55 -1.24 8.60
N ALA A 156 25.87 -2.53 8.74
CA ALA A 156 27.15 -2.95 9.33
C ALA A 156 28.11 -3.55 8.28
N LYS A 157 28.86 -2.67 7.59
CA LYS A 157 30.27 -2.84 7.16
C LYS A 157 30.65 -1.73 6.17
N ASP A 158 30.96 -0.55 6.71
CA ASP A 158 31.71 0.48 5.96
C ASP A 158 32.86 0.95 6.87
N HIS A 159 34.04 0.37 6.68
CA HIS A 159 35.31 0.99 7.03
C HIS A 159 36.17 1.06 5.77
N PRO A 160 36.80 2.21 5.46
CA PRO A 160 37.49 2.43 4.20
C PRO A 160 38.89 1.83 4.28
N GLY A 161 39.06 0.66 3.66
CA GLY A 161 40.38 0.18 3.25
C GLY A 161 40.70 0.76 1.89
N GLU A 162 41.62 1.72 1.84
CA GLU A 162 42.17 2.28 0.60
C GLU A 162 42.63 1.14 -0.32
N THR A 163 41.90 0.92 -1.40
CA THR A 163 42.37 0.11 -2.52
C THR A 163 42.47 1.05 -3.71
N GLU A 164 43.70 1.39 -4.08
CA GLU A 164 44.01 2.27 -5.19
C GLU A 164 43.33 1.78 -6.47
N VAL A 165 42.39 2.58 -6.97
CA VAL A 165 41.76 2.39 -8.28
C VAL A 165 42.76 2.84 -9.34
N PRO A 166 43.08 2.02 -10.37
CA PRO A 166 43.98 2.45 -11.44
C PRO A 166 43.47 3.74 -12.10
N LEU A 167 44.37 4.70 -12.25
CA LEU A 167 44.17 5.98 -12.92
C LEU A 167 43.59 5.79 -14.33
N ASP A 168 42.72 6.74 -14.70
CA ASP A 168 42.19 7.03 -16.05
C ASP A 168 40.96 6.25 -16.53
N LEU A 169 39.84 6.41 -15.81
CA LEU A 169 38.50 6.35 -16.40
C LEU A 169 38.22 7.70 -17.13
N PRO A 170 37.93 7.72 -18.45
CA PRO A 170 37.69 8.96 -19.19
C PRO A 170 36.54 9.75 -18.58
N ALA A 171 36.64 11.08 -18.51
CA ALA A 171 35.70 11.98 -17.82
C ALA A 171 34.22 11.81 -18.23
N ASP A 172 33.94 11.23 -19.40
CA ASP A 172 32.59 10.88 -19.85
C ASP A 172 31.98 9.69 -19.09
N SER A 173 32.79 8.71 -18.66
CA SER A 173 32.31 7.54 -17.88
C SER A 173 31.81 7.92 -16.48
N ARG A 174 32.45 8.89 -15.82
CA ARG A 174 32.01 9.40 -14.50
C ARG A 174 30.67 10.12 -14.59
N LYS A 175 30.46 10.93 -15.64
CA LYS A 175 29.19 11.63 -15.89
C LYS A 175 28.04 10.67 -16.21
N GLU A 176 28.33 9.59 -16.93
CA GLU A 176 27.34 8.54 -17.18
C GLU A 176 26.95 7.78 -15.90
N ASP A 177 27.91 7.43 -15.05
CA ASP A 177 27.62 6.77 -13.77
C ASP A 177 26.85 7.68 -12.79
N GLU A 178 27.16 8.97 -12.75
CA GLU A 178 26.37 9.96 -12.00
C GLU A 178 24.94 10.07 -12.51
N TYR A 179 24.75 10.11 -13.83
CA TYR A 179 23.42 10.11 -14.46
C TYR A 179 22.62 8.85 -14.13
N ARG A 180 23.25 7.67 -14.21
CA ARG A 180 22.63 6.38 -13.86
C ARG A 180 22.21 6.35 -12.39
N ARG A 181 23.09 6.81 -11.49
CA ARG A 181 22.79 6.89 -10.05
C ARG A 181 21.68 7.89 -9.75
N SER A 182 21.63 9.00 -10.48
CA SER A 182 20.56 10.00 -10.36
C SER A 182 19.21 9.41 -10.74
N ILE A 183 19.10 8.74 -11.89
CA ILE A 183 17.87 8.06 -12.30
C ILE A 183 17.50 6.96 -11.31
N TRP A 184 18.45 6.16 -10.84
CA TRP A 184 18.21 5.12 -9.84
C TRP A 184 17.55 5.69 -8.58
N LYS A 185 18.12 6.78 -8.04
CA LYS A 185 17.57 7.48 -6.87
C LYS A 185 16.17 8.02 -7.14
N GLY A 186 15.99 8.74 -8.25
CA GLY A 186 14.69 9.30 -8.62
C GLY A 186 13.62 8.22 -8.77
N PHE A 187 13.98 7.08 -9.35
CA PHE A 187 13.09 5.94 -9.52
C PHE A 187 12.65 5.33 -8.19
N LEU A 188 13.60 5.02 -7.30
CA LEU A 188 13.26 4.45 -5.99
C LEU A 188 12.46 5.43 -5.11
N ILE A 189 12.84 6.71 -5.11
CA ILE A 189 12.17 7.75 -4.32
C ILE A 189 10.75 8.02 -4.83
N SER A 190 10.50 7.86 -6.14
CA SER A 190 9.17 8.08 -6.71
C SER A 190 8.09 7.17 -6.14
N ILE A 191 8.45 5.95 -5.74
CA ILE A 191 7.53 4.93 -5.22
C ILE A 191 6.90 5.38 -3.88
N PRO A 192 7.64 5.61 -2.78
CA PRO A 192 7.03 6.00 -1.51
C PRO A 192 6.29 7.35 -1.58
N TYR A 193 6.77 8.31 -2.38
CA TYR A 193 6.04 9.57 -2.60
C TYR A 193 4.70 9.33 -3.30
N SER A 194 4.70 8.53 -4.37
CA SER A 194 3.45 8.23 -5.09
C SER A 194 2.49 7.35 -4.28
N ALA A 195 2.99 6.44 -3.43
CA ALA A 195 2.16 5.70 -2.48
C ALA A 195 1.47 6.68 -1.51
N SER A 196 2.25 7.59 -0.92
CA SER A 196 1.72 8.60 0.01
C SER A 196 0.68 9.52 -0.64
N ILE A 197 0.95 9.97 -1.88
CA ILE A 197 0.00 10.76 -2.66
C ILE A 197 -1.26 9.93 -2.96
N GLY A 198 -1.11 8.70 -3.48
CA GLY A 198 -2.21 7.80 -3.84
C GLY A 198 -3.17 7.50 -2.70
N GLY A 199 -2.63 7.29 -1.49
CA GLY A 199 -3.42 7.04 -0.29
C GLY A 199 -4.34 8.19 0.12
N THR A 200 -4.15 9.40 -0.41
CA THR A 200 -5.05 10.53 -0.13
C THR A 200 -6.38 10.48 -0.87
N ALA A 201 -6.45 9.78 -2.03
CA ALA A 201 -7.59 9.87 -2.93
C ALA A 201 -8.88 9.21 -2.42
N THR A 202 -8.76 8.16 -1.61
CA THR A 202 -9.88 7.38 -1.06
C THR A 202 -9.83 7.42 0.46
N LEU A 203 -10.98 7.19 1.10
CA LEU A 203 -11.03 7.08 2.56
C LEU A 203 -10.22 5.86 3.06
N THR A 204 -10.29 4.74 2.35
CA THR A 204 -9.61 3.50 2.75
C THR A 204 -8.09 3.49 2.50
N GLY A 205 -7.56 4.43 1.72
CA GLY A 205 -6.14 4.46 1.33
C GLY A 205 -5.19 4.70 2.50
N THR A 206 -5.55 5.59 3.44
CA THR A 206 -4.69 5.91 4.59
C THR A 206 -5.48 6.13 5.88
N ALA A 207 -4.91 5.71 7.00
CA ALA A 207 -5.56 5.77 8.32
C ALA A 207 -5.98 7.21 8.74
N PRO A 208 -5.19 8.28 8.51
CA PRO A 208 -5.60 9.65 8.82
C PRO A 208 -6.93 10.09 8.20
N ASN A 209 -7.25 9.66 6.97
CA ASN A 209 -8.52 10.00 6.31
C ASN A 209 -9.72 9.44 7.10
N LEU A 210 -9.55 8.22 7.62
CA LEU A 210 -10.56 7.54 8.42
C LEU A 210 -10.64 8.10 9.83
N ILE A 211 -9.50 8.48 10.43
CA ILE A 211 -9.51 9.21 11.71
C ILE A 211 -10.36 10.46 11.56
N LEU A 212 -10.11 11.27 10.53
CA LEU A 212 -10.89 12.48 10.26
C LEU A 212 -12.39 12.16 10.12
N LEU A 213 -12.74 11.17 9.30
CA LEU A 213 -14.15 10.77 9.11
C LEU A 213 -14.82 10.33 10.42
N GLY A 214 -14.15 9.49 11.21
CA GLY A 214 -14.67 9.00 12.48
C GLY A 214 -14.85 10.12 13.51
N GLN A 215 -13.88 11.04 13.60
CA GLN A 215 -13.97 12.21 14.47
C GLN A 215 -15.09 13.16 14.03
N LEU A 216 -15.21 13.42 12.73
CA LEU A 216 -16.24 14.31 12.18
C LEU A 216 -17.64 13.77 12.46
N LYS A 217 -17.86 12.46 12.27
CA LYS A 217 -19.13 11.82 12.64
C LYS A 217 -19.40 11.83 14.14
N SER A 218 -18.37 11.70 14.97
CA SER A 218 -18.50 11.71 16.44
C SER A 218 -18.87 13.09 16.97
N PHE A 219 -18.20 14.15 16.49
CA PHE A 219 -18.43 15.52 16.97
C PHE A 219 -19.61 16.21 16.29
N PHE A 220 -19.86 15.91 15.02
CA PHE A 220 -20.92 16.54 14.21
C PHE A 220 -21.84 15.47 13.61
N PRO A 221 -22.66 14.78 14.43
CA PRO A 221 -23.52 13.69 13.98
C PRO A 221 -24.59 14.12 12.96
N GLN A 222 -24.91 15.43 12.87
CA GLN A 222 -25.83 15.98 11.88
C GLN A 222 -25.15 16.32 10.54
N CYS A 223 -23.82 16.36 10.50
CA CYS A 223 -23.04 16.66 9.30
C CYS A 223 -22.71 15.37 8.53
N ASP A 224 -23.69 14.83 7.80
CA ASP A 224 -23.47 13.71 6.88
C ASP A 224 -22.92 14.18 5.52
N VAL A 225 -22.02 15.17 5.51
CA VAL A 225 -21.47 15.75 4.26
C VAL A 225 -20.36 14.87 3.70
N VAL A 226 -19.61 14.20 4.58
CA VAL A 226 -18.42 13.42 4.21
C VAL A 226 -18.74 11.93 4.23
N ASN A 227 -18.71 11.32 3.05
CA ASN A 227 -18.80 9.87 2.85
C ASN A 227 -17.78 9.42 1.81
N PHE A 228 -17.75 8.14 1.47
CA PHE A 228 -16.79 7.62 0.48
C PHE A 228 -16.87 8.35 -0.87
N GLY A 229 -18.07 8.55 -1.40
CA GLY A 229 -18.28 9.22 -2.69
C GLY A 229 -17.86 10.69 -2.68
N SER A 230 -18.31 11.46 -1.68
CA SER A 230 -18.00 12.89 -1.58
C SER A 230 -16.51 13.14 -1.31
N TRP A 231 -15.87 12.30 -0.49
CA TRP A 231 -14.42 12.35 -0.29
C TRP A 231 -13.67 12.08 -1.58
N PHE A 232 -14.06 11.04 -2.34
CA PHE A 232 -13.39 10.69 -3.59
C PHE A 232 -13.44 11.84 -4.60
N ILE A 233 -14.59 12.49 -4.77
CA ILE A 233 -14.76 13.62 -5.70
C ILE A 233 -13.88 14.81 -5.32
N PHE A 234 -13.71 15.05 -4.02
CA PHE A 234 -12.84 16.10 -3.51
C PHE A 234 -11.35 15.75 -3.63
N ALA A 235 -10.95 14.57 -3.16
CA ALA A 235 -9.55 14.20 -2.98
C ALA A 235 -8.91 13.63 -4.25
N PHE A 236 -9.64 12.91 -5.10
CA PHE A 236 -9.08 12.29 -6.30
C PHE A 236 -8.51 13.31 -7.32
N PRO A 237 -9.20 14.43 -7.65
CA PRO A 237 -8.62 15.45 -8.53
C PRO A 237 -7.36 16.09 -7.93
N LEU A 238 -7.37 16.34 -6.61
CA LEU A 238 -6.23 16.89 -5.90
C LEU A 238 -5.03 15.93 -5.90
N MET A 239 -5.29 14.63 -5.73
CA MET A 239 -4.29 13.59 -5.83
C MET A 239 -3.66 13.55 -7.21
N LEU A 240 -4.44 13.66 -8.30
CA LEU A 240 -3.89 13.72 -9.67
C LEU A 240 -2.99 14.93 -9.87
N LEU A 241 -3.38 16.09 -9.32
CA LEU A 241 -2.59 17.31 -9.37
C LEU A 241 -1.26 17.13 -8.62
N PHE A 242 -1.29 16.60 -7.40
CA PHE A 242 -0.06 16.33 -6.63
C PHE A 242 0.81 15.25 -7.25
N LEU A 243 0.22 14.22 -7.89
CA LEU A 243 0.96 13.20 -8.60
C LEU A 243 1.69 13.80 -9.81
N LEU A 244 1.02 14.67 -10.58
CA LEU A 244 1.63 15.39 -11.70
C LEU A 244 2.75 16.32 -11.23
N ALA A 245 2.50 17.11 -10.17
CA ALA A 245 3.50 18.00 -9.59
C ALA A 245 4.71 17.22 -9.05
N GLY A 246 4.48 16.12 -8.34
CA GLY A 246 5.53 15.23 -7.84
C GLY A 246 6.32 14.59 -8.97
N TRP A 247 5.65 14.15 -10.04
CA TRP A 247 6.32 13.60 -11.21
C TRP A 247 7.20 14.64 -11.90
N LEU A 248 6.71 15.87 -12.11
CA LEU A 248 7.49 16.96 -12.68
C LEU A 248 8.70 17.30 -11.81
N TRP A 249 8.50 17.38 -10.49
CA TRP A 249 9.57 17.67 -9.53
C TRP A 249 10.67 16.61 -9.55
N ILE A 250 10.31 15.33 -9.40
CA ILE A 250 11.27 14.20 -9.39
C ILE A 250 11.95 14.07 -10.75
N SER A 251 11.19 14.18 -11.85
CA SER A 251 11.75 14.09 -13.19
C SER A 251 12.69 15.25 -13.53
N PHE A 252 12.44 16.45 -12.99
CA PHE A 252 13.33 17.59 -13.14
C PHE A 252 14.61 17.42 -12.31
N LEU A 253 14.48 17.05 -11.03
CA LEU A 253 15.60 16.91 -10.10
C LEU A 253 16.58 15.80 -10.49
N TYR A 254 16.06 14.66 -10.95
CA TYR A 254 16.86 13.47 -11.27
C TYR A 254 17.14 13.30 -12.77
N GLY A 255 16.99 14.36 -13.57
CA GLY A 255 17.47 14.42 -14.95
C GLY A 255 16.60 13.68 -15.99
N GLY A 256 15.35 13.36 -15.68
CA GLY A 256 14.37 12.84 -16.63
C GLY A 256 13.88 13.89 -17.65
N LEU A 257 13.84 15.17 -17.24
CA LEU A 257 13.41 16.31 -18.03
C LEU A 257 14.52 17.37 -18.11
N SER A 258 15.58 17.11 -18.86
CA SER A 258 16.56 18.16 -19.15
C SER A 258 16.04 19.10 -20.25
N PHE A 259 15.87 20.39 -19.96
CA PHE A 259 15.53 21.44 -20.96
C PHE A 259 16.52 21.47 -22.15
N ARG A 260 17.74 20.94 -21.94
CA ARG A 260 18.85 20.94 -22.89
C ARG A 260 18.97 19.67 -23.75
N GLY A 261 18.19 18.63 -23.45
CA GLY A 261 18.31 17.28 -24.04
C GLY A 261 17.35 16.96 -25.17
N TRP A 262 16.46 17.89 -25.55
CA TRP A 262 15.48 17.67 -26.63
C TRP A 262 16.14 17.51 -28.03
N ARG A 263 17.43 17.83 -28.16
CA ARG A 263 18.13 17.94 -29.46
C ARG A 263 19.43 17.13 -29.58
N LYS A 264 19.66 16.09 -28.77
CA LYS A 264 20.75 15.13 -29.01
C LYS A 264 20.17 13.81 -29.51
N ASN A 265 20.72 13.30 -30.63
CA ASN A 265 20.42 11.97 -31.15
C ASN A 265 20.44 10.94 -30.02
N LYS A 266 19.38 10.14 -29.92
CA LYS A 266 19.23 9.08 -28.94
C LYS A 266 20.43 8.14 -29.09
N SER A 267 21.35 8.13 -28.12
CA SER A 267 22.54 7.27 -28.19
C SER A 267 22.10 5.80 -28.29
N GLU A 268 22.81 5.03 -29.10
CA GLU A 268 22.53 3.60 -29.34
C GLU A 268 22.49 2.80 -28.03
N ILE A 269 23.36 3.16 -27.08
CA ILE A 269 23.42 2.60 -25.71
C ILE A 269 22.09 2.81 -24.96
N ARG A 270 21.47 3.98 -25.08
CA ARG A 270 20.20 4.29 -24.41
C ARG A 270 19.04 3.52 -25.02
N THR A 271 19.04 3.34 -26.34
CA THR A 271 18.03 2.53 -27.03
C THR A 271 18.14 1.06 -26.60
N ASN A 272 19.36 0.51 -26.55
CA ASN A 272 19.60 -0.85 -26.06
C ASN A 272 19.17 -1.05 -24.60
N ALA A 273 19.42 -0.07 -23.72
CA ALA A 273 18.98 -0.14 -22.32
C ALA A 273 17.45 -0.09 -22.19
N GLU A 274 16.78 0.76 -22.96
CA GLU A 274 15.31 0.84 -23.01
C GLU A 274 14.69 -0.47 -23.53
N ASP A 275 15.28 -1.10 -24.55
CA ASP A 275 14.78 -2.35 -25.12
C ASP A 275 14.99 -3.53 -24.15
N ARG A 276 16.10 -3.58 -23.41
CA ARG A 276 16.29 -4.55 -22.31
C ARG A 276 15.22 -4.41 -21.23
N ALA A 277 14.92 -3.18 -20.81
CA ALA A 277 13.90 -2.95 -19.81
C ALA A 277 12.49 -3.34 -20.30
N ARG A 278 12.17 -3.11 -21.57
CA ARG A 278 10.92 -3.61 -22.17
C ARG A 278 10.85 -5.12 -22.18
N ALA A 279 11.95 -5.78 -22.52
CA ALA A 279 12.04 -7.23 -22.55
C ALA A 279 11.77 -7.81 -21.16
N VAL A 280 12.40 -7.26 -20.11
CA VAL A 280 12.20 -7.70 -18.73
C VAL A 280 10.76 -7.47 -18.25
N ILE A 281 10.16 -6.30 -18.52
CA ILE A 281 8.75 -6.05 -18.15
C ILE A 281 7.81 -7.05 -18.86
N ARG A 282 8.09 -7.36 -20.14
CA ARG A 282 7.30 -8.31 -20.92
C ARG A 282 7.48 -9.74 -20.42
N GLU A 283 8.69 -10.14 -20.10
CA GLU A 283 9.02 -11.45 -19.53
C GLU A 283 8.33 -11.64 -18.17
N GLU A 284 8.44 -10.66 -17.28
CA GLU A 284 7.73 -10.63 -15.99
C GLU A 284 6.21 -10.75 -16.16
N TYR A 285 5.65 -10.09 -17.18
CA TYR A 285 4.22 -10.22 -17.49
C TYR A 285 3.85 -11.59 -18.05
N GLN A 286 4.72 -12.19 -18.88
CA GLN A 286 4.52 -13.53 -19.43
C GLN A 286 4.64 -14.61 -18.32
N ASN A 287 5.52 -14.41 -17.35
CA ASN A 287 5.71 -15.30 -16.19
C ASN A 287 4.46 -15.39 -15.29
N LEU A 288 3.57 -14.39 -15.32
CA LEU A 288 2.27 -14.46 -14.63
C LEU A 288 1.29 -15.45 -15.27
N GLY A 289 1.54 -15.89 -16.50
CA GLY A 289 0.65 -16.79 -17.23
C GLY A 289 -0.70 -16.16 -17.63
N PRO A 290 -1.62 -16.98 -18.19
CA PRO A 290 -2.94 -16.53 -18.62
C PRO A 290 -3.81 -16.09 -17.43
N ILE A 291 -4.75 -15.18 -17.67
CA ILE A 291 -5.67 -14.67 -16.64
C ILE A 291 -6.51 -15.84 -16.10
N LYS A 292 -6.37 -16.11 -14.80
CA LYS A 292 -7.18 -17.12 -14.10
C LYS A 292 -8.60 -16.61 -13.86
N PHE A 293 -9.54 -17.54 -13.69
CA PHE A 293 -10.93 -17.19 -13.35
C PHE A 293 -11.01 -16.40 -12.05
N ALA A 294 -10.26 -16.80 -11.01
CA ALA A 294 -10.22 -16.09 -9.75
C ALA A 294 -9.74 -14.63 -9.89
N GLU A 295 -8.71 -14.37 -10.70
CA GLU A 295 -8.25 -13.00 -10.97
C GLU A 295 -9.37 -12.14 -11.57
N GLN A 296 -10.11 -12.70 -12.52
CA GLN A 296 -11.25 -12.02 -13.13
C GLN A 296 -12.40 -11.81 -12.13
N ALA A 297 -12.69 -12.80 -11.28
CA ALA A 297 -13.73 -12.70 -10.26
C ALA A 297 -13.40 -11.64 -9.21
N VAL A 298 -12.16 -11.62 -8.70
CA VAL A 298 -11.68 -10.58 -7.77
C VAL A 298 -11.72 -9.21 -8.42
N PHE A 299 -11.32 -9.08 -9.69
CA PHE A 299 -11.41 -7.81 -10.41
C PHE A 299 -12.86 -7.33 -10.54
N ILE A 300 -13.80 -8.21 -10.86
CA ILE A 300 -15.23 -7.87 -10.94
C ILE A 300 -15.75 -7.44 -9.56
N LEU A 301 -15.45 -8.20 -8.50
CA LEU A 301 -15.84 -7.85 -7.14
C LEU A 301 -15.20 -6.54 -6.68
N PHE A 302 -13.99 -6.24 -7.13
CA PHE A 302 -13.29 -4.98 -6.87
C PHE A 302 -13.96 -3.78 -7.54
N CYS A 303 -14.28 -3.90 -8.83
CA CYS A 303 -15.05 -2.90 -9.53
C CYS A 303 -16.44 -2.73 -8.88
N MET A 304 -17.09 -3.83 -8.50
CA MET A 304 -18.36 -3.81 -7.79
C MET A 304 -18.24 -3.10 -6.43
N PHE A 305 -17.22 -3.43 -5.63
CA PHE A 305 -16.91 -2.77 -4.35
C PHE A 305 -16.77 -1.25 -4.51
N ALA A 306 -15.94 -0.81 -5.46
CA ALA A 306 -15.70 0.59 -5.74
C ALA A 306 -16.97 1.32 -6.22
N ILE A 307 -17.72 0.70 -7.15
CA ILE A 307 -18.96 1.27 -7.70
C ILE A 307 -20.02 1.37 -6.61
N LEU A 308 -20.25 0.32 -5.80
CA LEU A 308 -21.26 0.38 -4.75
C LEU A 308 -20.91 1.44 -3.69
N LEU A 309 -19.65 1.55 -3.26
CA LEU A 309 -19.23 2.60 -2.33
C LEU A 309 -19.43 4.00 -2.91
N PHE A 310 -19.08 4.20 -4.18
CA PHE A 310 -19.24 5.51 -4.83
C PHE A 310 -20.71 5.88 -5.05
N THR A 311 -21.54 4.91 -5.43
CA THR A 311 -22.95 5.11 -5.77
C THR A 311 -23.90 5.00 -4.57
N ARG A 312 -23.40 4.69 -3.36
CA ARG A 312 -24.22 4.57 -2.14
C ARG A 312 -25.00 5.84 -1.85
N ASP A 313 -24.27 6.93 -1.72
CA ASP A 313 -24.84 8.25 -1.50
C ASP A 313 -23.92 9.33 -2.09
N PRO A 314 -23.93 9.52 -3.41
CA PRO A 314 -23.04 10.47 -4.06
C PRO A 314 -23.29 11.94 -3.66
N LYS A 315 -24.37 12.25 -2.92
CA LYS A 315 -24.85 13.60 -2.54
C LYS A 315 -25.31 14.50 -3.70
N PHE A 316 -24.89 14.27 -4.95
CA PHE A 316 -25.36 15.00 -6.13
C PHE A 316 -26.57 14.35 -6.83
N ILE A 317 -26.76 13.04 -6.67
CA ILE A 317 -27.90 12.24 -7.17
C ILE A 317 -28.33 11.32 -6.03
N PRO A 318 -29.63 10.98 -5.88
CA PRO A 318 -30.06 9.94 -4.95
C PRO A 318 -29.34 8.63 -5.26
N GLY A 319 -28.44 8.22 -4.36
CA GLY A 319 -27.71 6.95 -4.48
C GLY A 319 -28.61 5.75 -4.21
N TRP A 320 -28.10 4.54 -4.44
CA TRP A 320 -28.89 3.32 -4.24
C TRP A 320 -29.33 3.12 -2.78
N ALA A 321 -28.68 3.79 -1.81
CA ALA A 321 -29.10 3.77 -0.41
C ALA A 321 -30.48 4.41 -0.18
N SER A 322 -30.96 5.29 -1.07
CA SER A 322 -32.28 5.90 -0.96
C SER A 322 -33.44 4.92 -1.16
N LEU A 323 -33.15 3.71 -1.69
CA LEU A 323 -34.13 2.63 -1.82
C LEU A 323 -34.45 1.96 -0.47
N PHE A 324 -33.67 2.26 0.56
CA PHE A 324 -33.80 1.70 1.89
C PHE A 324 -34.09 2.79 2.93
N ASN A 325 -34.42 2.37 4.16
CA ASN A 325 -34.72 3.29 5.23
C ASN A 325 -33.52 4.22 5.52
N PRO A 326 -33.74 5.55 5.63
CA PRO A 326 -32.68 6.50 5.87
C PRO A 326 -32.00 6.23 7.22
N GLY A 327 -30.67 6.31 7.24
CA GLY A 327 -29.85 6.12 8.45
C GLY A 327 -29.47 4.67 8.79
N PHE A 328 -30.01 3.67 8.09
CA PHE A 328 -29.68 2.25 8.37
C PHE A 328 -28.45 1.75 7.59
N LEU A 329 -28.12 2.36 6.45
CA LEU A 329 -27.03 1.92 5.57
C LEU A 329 -25.82 2.84 5.66
N SER A 330 -24.68 2.27 6.03
CA SER A 330 -23.39 2.95 6.06
C SER A 330 -22.45 2.48 4.93
N ASP A 331 -21.34 3.20 4.74
CA ASP A 331 -20.26 2.76 3.85
C ASP A 331 -19.70 1.40 4.30
N ALA A 332 -19.63 1.14 5.62
CA ALA A 332 -19.10 -0.13 6.12
C ALA A 332 -19.99 -1.32 5.81
N VAL A 333 -21.33 -1.19 5.89
CA VAL A 333 -22.26 -2.26 5.52
C VAL A 333 -22.03 -2.69 4.06
N THR A 334 -21.85 -1.71 3.18
CA THR A 334 -21.55 -1.93 1.76
C THR A 334 -20.23 -2.69 1.60
N GLY A 335 -19.18 -2.24 2.27
CA GLY A 335 -17.87 -2.88 2.19
C GLY A 335 -17.86 -4.30 2.75
N VAL A 336 -18.43 -4.49 3.94
CA VAL A 336 -18.53 -5.80 4.63
C VAL A 336 -19.34 -6.80 3.79
N ALA A 337 -20.44 -6.36 3.15
CA ALA A 337 -21.24 -7.23 2.30
C ALA A 337 -20.41 -7.81 1.14
N ILE A 338 -19.62 -6.98 0.44
CA ILE A 338 -18.80 -7.45 -0.68
C ILE A 338 -17.66 -8.35 -0.23
N VAL A 339 -16.97 -8.02 0.87
CA VAL A 339 -15.88 -8.88 1.34
C VAL A 339 -16.40 -10.22 1.88
N THR A 340 -17.61 -10.26 2.41
CA THR A 340 -18.27 -11.53 2.77
C THR A 340 -18.44 -12.44 1.55
N ILE A 341 -18.72 -11.86 0.37
CA ILE A 341 -18.80 -12.60 -0.90
C ILE A 341 -17.47 -13.28 -1.25
N LEU A 342 -16.32 -12.66 -0.96
CA LEU A 342 -15.01 -13.26 -1.25
C LEU A 342 -14.77 -14.58 -0.51
N PHE A 343 -15.34 -14.75 0.69
CA PHE A 343 -15.12 -15.94 1.52
C PHE A 343 -15.96 -17.15 1.08
N PHE A 344 -16.99 -16.96 0.26
CA PHE A 344 -17.80 -18.07 -0.25
C PHE A 344 -17.76 -18.22 -1.78
N PHE A 345 -17.33 -17.19 -2.52
CA PHE A 345 -17.27 -17.25 -3.97
C PHE A 345 -16.14 -18.19 -4.43
N PRO A 346 -16.38 -19.15 -5.34
CA PRO A 346 -15.38 -20.15 -5.72
C PRO A 346 -14.25 -19.56 -6.56
N SER A 347 -13.01 -20.00 -6.28
CA SER A 347 -11.81 -19.61 -7.05
C SER A 347 -11.72 -20.24 -8.44
N GLN A 348 -12.39 -21.37 -8.65
CA GLN A 348 -12.45 -22.07 -9.92
C GLN A 348 -13.83 -21.90 -10.56
N ARG A 349 -13.91 -22.01 -11.89
CA ARG A 349 -15.19 -21.93 -12.59
C ARG A 349 -16.10 -23.03 -12.06
N PRO A 350 -17.25 -22.70 -11.44
CA PRO A 350 -18.19 -23.71 -11.03
C PRO A 350 -18.63 -24.44 -12.29
N SER A 351 -18.44 -25.76 -12.30
CA SER A 351 -18.98 -26.59 -13.36
C SER A 351 -20.50 -26.53 -13.24
N LEU A 352 -21.17 -25.74 -14.09
CA LEU A 352 -22.64 -25.73 -14.20
C LEU A 352 -23.21 -27.12 -14.52
N LYS A 353 -22.35 -28.08 -14.91
CA LYS A 353 -22.73 -29.49 -15.05
C LYS A 353 -23.12 -30.13 -13.73
N TRP A 354 -22.63 -29.69 -12.57
CA TRP A 354 -23.05 -30.23 -11.26
C TRP A 354 -24.54 -29.99 -10.97
N TRP A 355 -25.16 -28.95 -11.54
CA TRP A 355 -26.62 -28.75 -11.44
C TRP A 355 -27.43 -29.81 -12.21
N PHE A 356 -26.82 -30.48 -13.20
CA PHE A 356 -27.45 -31.51 -14.04
C PHE A 356 -26.81 -32.90 -13.91
N ASP A 357 -25.77 -33.05 -13.08
CA ASP A 357 -24.96 -34.26 -12.97
C ASP A 357 -24.71 -34.60 -11.49
N PHE A 358 -25.65 -35.37 -10.91
CA PHE A 358 -25.64 -35.83 -9.51
C PHE A 358 -24.44 -36.75 -9.16
N LYS A 359 -23.56 -37.07 -10.12
CA LYS A 359 -22.36 -37.91 -9.94
C LYS A 359 -21.04 -37.15 -10.02
N ALA A 360 -21.06 -35.83 -10.26
CA ALA A 360 -19.83 -35.05 -10.28
C ALA A 360 -19.17 -35.08 -8.87
N PRO A 361 -17.86 -35.38 -8.77
CA PRO A 361 -17.17 -35.38 -7.49
C PRO A 361 -17.25 -33.97 -6.88
N ASN A 362 -17.57 -33.90 -5.59
CA ASN A 362 -17.46 -32.67 -4.80
C ASN A 362 -15.97 -32.31 -4.67
N THR A 363 -15.38 -31.73 -5.71
CA THR A 363 -14.09 -31.06 -5.59
C THR A 363 -14.29 -29.87 -4.66
N GLU A 364 -13.64 -29.90 -3.49
CA GLU A 364 -13.59 -28.76 -2.59
C GLU A 364 -12.93 -27.59 -3.33
N THR A 365 -13.74 -26.67 -3.84
CA THR A 365 -13.24 -25.43 -4.44
C THR A 365 -12.90 -24.48 -3.32
N GLU A 366 -11.62 -24.14 -3.18
CA GLU A 366 -11.22 -23.07 -2.27
C GLU A 366 -11.91 -21.75 -2.67
N PRO A 367 -12.39 -20.97 -1.68
CA PRO A 367 -12.96 -19.66 -1.95
C PRO A 367 -11.92 -18.67 -2.47
N LEU A 368 -12.35 -17.52 -2.98
CA LEU A 368 -11.43 -16.46 -3.44
C LEU A 368 -10.51 -15.95 -2.32
N LEU A 369 -10.96 -15.98 -1.07
CA LEU A 369 -10.16 -15.63 0.09
C LEU A 369 -10.46 -16.57 1.26
N THR A 370 -9.41 -17.07 1.91
CA THR A 370 -9.54 -17.85 3.14
C THR A 370 -9.36 -16.96 4.37
N TRP A 371 -10.01 -17.30 5.50
CA TRP A 371 -9.85 -16.53 6.74
C TRP A 371 -8.40 -16.51 7.22
N LYS A 372 -7.68 -17.64 7.08
CA LYS A 372 -6.26 -17.72 7.43
C LYS A 372 -5.44 -16.68 6.67
N LYS A 373 -5.65 -16.55 5.35
CA LYS A 373 -4.96 -15.56 4.54
C LYS A 373 -5.31 -14.14 4.96
N ALA A 374 -6.60 -13.85 5.17
CA ALA A 374 -7.05 -12.54 5.63
C ALA A 374 -6.42 -12.16 6.99
N GLN A 375 -6.31 -13.12 7.92
CA GLN A 375 -5.71 -12.89 9.23
C GLN A 375 -4.21 -12.58 9.14
N GLU A 376 -3.48 -13.23 8.22
CA GLU A 376 -2.04 -13.05 8.04
C GLU A 376 -1.69 -11.72 7.35
N THR A 377 -2.49 -11.25 6.40
CA THR A 377 -2.19 -10.04 5.60
C THR A 377 -2.77 -8.76 6.17
N VAL A 378 -3.90 -8.82 6.88
CA VAL A 378 -4.55 -7.63 7.43
C VAL A 378 -3.71 -7.05 8.58
N PRO A 379 -3.30 -5.77 8.51
CA PRO A 379 -2.55 -5.12 9.58
C PRO A 379 -3.45 -4.75 10.77
N TRP A 380 -3.70 -5.74 11.65
CA TRP A 380 -4.53 -5.57 12.86
C TRP A 380 -4.05 -4.46 13.81
N ASN A 381 -2.75 -4.19 13.82
CA ASN A 381 -2.15 -3.10 14.58
C ASN A 381 -2.74 -1.73 14.20
N ILE A 382 -2.99 -1.47 12.91
CA ILE A 382 -3.55 -0.19 12.44
C ILE A 382 -5.02 -0.08 12.84
N ILE A 383 -5.77 -1.18 12.81
CA ILE A 383 -7.18 -1.21 13.23
C ILE A 383 -7.30 -0.86 14.72
N LEU A 384 -6.46 -1.47 15.55
CA LEU A 384 -6.41 -1.15 16.99
C LEU A 384 -5.96 0.29 17.24
N LEU A 385 -4.98 0.78 16.47
CA LEU A 385 -4.50 2.16 16.55
C LEU A 385 -5.63 3.16 16.27
N LEU A 386 -6.43 2.90 15.25
CA LEU A 386 -7.59 3.72 14.89
C LEU A 386 -8.60 3.79 16.05
N GLY A 387 -8.92 2.62 16.63
CA GLY A 387 -9.78 2.52 17.81
C GLY A 387 -9.25 3.25 19.04
N GLY A 388 -7.94 3.14 19.32
CA GLY A 388 -7.28 3.86 20.40
C GLY A 388 -7.32 5.38 20.21
N GLY A 389 -7.17 5.85 18.96
CA GLY A 389 -7.34 7.25 18.59
C GLY A 389 -8.76 7.77 18.87
N PHE A 390 -9.79 7.00 18.52
CA PHE A 390 -11.18 7.35 18.82
C PHE A 390 -11.47 7.35 20.32
N ALA A 391 -11.00 6.34 21.04
CA ALA A 391 -11.11 6.29 22.50
C ALA A 391 -10.46 7.52 23.14
N MET A 392 -9.25 7.87 22.71
CA MET A 392 -8.53 9.05 23.20
C MET A 392 -9.30 10.35 22.95
N ALA A 393 -9.82 10.55 21.75
CA ALA A 393 -10.60 11.75 21.45
C ALA A 393 -11.85 11.84 22.34
N LYS A 394 -12.54 10.73 22.56
CA LYS A 394 -13.71 10.68 23.44
C LYS A 394 -13.35 10.97 24.90
N GLY A 395 -12.21 10.46 25.38
CA GLY A 395 -11.70 10.76 26.71
C GLY A 395 -11.32 12.24 26.88
N CYS A 396 -10.72 12.85 25.85
CA CYS A 396 -10.40 14.29 25.85
C CYS A 396 -11.65 15.17 25.87
N GLU A 397 -12.72 14.76 25.18
CA GLU A 397 -14.01 15.44 25.20
C GLU A 397 -14.67 15.36 26.59
N GLU A 398 -14.78 14.15 27.15
CA GLU A 398 -15.51 13.91 28.41
C GLU A 398 -14.76 14.45 29.63
N SER A 399 -13.43 14.53 29.58
CA SER A 399 -12.62 15.19 30.60
C SER A 399 -12.69 16.73 30.56
N GLY A 400 -13.29 17.31 29.52
CA GLY A 400 -13.32 18.77 29.31
C GLY A 400 -11.98 19.37 28.86
N LEU A 401 -10.96 18.53 28.59
CA LEU A 401 -9.65 18.98 28.17
C LEU A 401 -9.70 19.73 26.83
N SER A 402 -10.51 19.24 25.88
CA SER A 402 -10.68 19.89 24.57
C SER A 402 -11.24 21.30 24.70
N VAL A 403 -12.23 21.51 25.58
CA VAL A 403 -12.84 22.82 25.85
C VAL A 403 -11.84 23.75 26.54
N TRP A 404 -11.09 23.23 27.51
CA TRP A 404 -10.08 24.02 28.21
C TRP A 404 -8.98 24.52 27.27
N ILE A 405 -8.42 23.65 26.42
CA ILE A 405 -7.41 24.04 25.42
C ILE A 405 -8.03 25.00 24.40
N GLY A 406 -9.23 24.71 23.91
CA GLY A 406 -9.93 25.54 22.93
C GLY A 406 -10.23 26.95 23.43
N GLY A 407 -10.40 27.15 24.74
CA GLY A 407 -10.54 28.49 25.34
C GLY A 407 -9.22 29.27 25.51
N GLN A 408 -8.07 28.63 25.29
CA GLN A 408 -6.74 29.26 25.36
C GLN A 408 -6.15 29.60 23.98
N LEU A 409 -6.78 29.13 22.90
CA LEU A 409 -6.44 29.43 21.51
C LEU A 409 -7.38 30.51 20.98
#